data_AF-A0A7K5LAF3-F1
#
_entry.id   AF-A0A7K5LAF3-F1
#
_cell.length_a   1.000
_cell.length_b   1.000
_cell.length_c   1.000
_cell.angle_alpha   90.00
_cell.angle_beta   90.00
_cell.angle_gamma   90.00
#
_symmetry.space_group_name_H-M   'P 1'
#
loop_
_entity.id
_entity.type
_entity.pdbx_description
1 polymer ?
#
loop_
_entity_poly.entity_id
_entity_poly.type
_entity_poly.pdbx_seq_one_letter_code
_entity_poly.pdbx_strand_id
1 'polypeptide(L)'
;KYTKFSICYYWINSLHQKTSIYSRLENVAIPSGEENKTAALSYDYIIMPLENTSSTGTYYCEVKWNDIQKVGKGVFVLVRDTGYINTSYEWEILVTLTVLLAVLSITATALLLWKRKVLCPRRNQANILRQKVETQLPSASPPPPPVYD
;
A
#
# COMPACT_ATOMS: atom_id res chain seq x y z
N LYS A 1 13.57 -47.10 -0.54
CA LYS A 1 12.28 -46.72 -1.19
C LYS A 1 12.30 -45.28 -1.74
N TYR A 2 12.96 -44.34 -1.08
CA TYR A 2 12.94 -42.90 -1.44
C TYR A 2 14.14 -42.43 -2.28
N THR A 3 15.04 -43.33 -2.65
CA THR A 3 16.28 -42.98 -3.36
C THR A 3 16.06 -42.64 -4.83
N LYS A 4 15.00 -43.19 -5.44
CA LYS A 4 14.63 -42.91 -6.83
C LYS A 4 13.31 -42.15 -6.86
N PHE A 5 13.32 -40.99 -7.49
CA PHE A 5 12.16 -40.11 -7.57
C PHE A 5 12.23 -39.21 -8.79
N SER A 6 11.08 -38.73 -9.29
CA SER A 6 11.03 -37.74 -10.34
C SER A 6 10.57 -36.39 -9.81
N ILE A 7 11.20 -35.32 -10.27
CA ILE A 7 10.79 -33.95 -10.02
C ILE A 7 10.19 -33.40 -11.31
N CYS A 8 8.94 -32.95 -11.24
CA CYS A 8 8.19 -32.40 -12.35
C CYS A 8 7.83 -30.93 -12.05
N TYR A 9 8.14 -30.05 -12.99
CA TYR A 9 7.75 -28.65 -12.98
C TYR A 9 6.69 -28.41 -14.03
N TYR A 10 5.60 -27.78 -13.64
CA TYR A 10 4.51 -27.40 -14.54
C TYR A 10 3.85 -26.13 -14.04
N TRP A 11 3.06 -25.50 -14.88
CA TRP A 11 2.20 -24.39 -14.46
C TRP A 11 0.77 -24.62 -14.90
N ILE A 12 -0.15 -23.97 -14.20
CA ILE A 12 -1.58 -24.00 -14.49
C ILE A 12 -2.04 -22.57 -14.77
N ASN A 13 -2.65 -22.36 -15.94
CA ASN A 13 -3.17 -21.06 -16.36
C ASN A 13 -4.56 -20.77 -15.78
N SER A 14 -5.10 -19.58 -16.04
CA SER A 14 -6.46 -19.18 -15.61
C SER A 14 -7.57 -20.08 -16.18
N LEU A 15 -7.32 -20.72 -17.33
CA LEU A 15 -8.20 -21.69 -17.96
C LEU A 15 -8.04 -23.12 -17.38
N HIS A 16 -7.30 -23.27 -16.28
CA HIS A 16 -6.99 -24.55 -15.63
C HIS A 16 -6.23 -25.53 -16.53
N GLN A 17 -5.60 -25.04 -17.60
CA GLN A 17 -4.77 -25.86 -18.47
C GLN A 17 -3.39 -26.05 -17.82
N LYS A 18 -3.00 -27.32 -17.69
CA LYS A 18 -1.68 -27.71 -17.15
C LYS A 18 -0.68 -27.82 -18.30
N THR A 19 0.41 -27.06 -18.19
CA THR A 19 1.52 -27.11 -19.15
C THR A 19 2.78 -27.60 -18.46
N SER A 20 3.35 -28.69 -18.97
CA SER A 20 4.63 -29.22 -18.49
C SER A 20 5.77 -28.29 -18.88
N ILE A 21 6.68 -28.01 -17.94
CA ILE A 21 7.87 -27.20 -18.17
C ILE A 21 9.08 -28.12 -18.31
N TYR A 22 9.34 -28.92 -17.27
CA TYR A 22 10.53 -29.75 -17.19
C TYR A 22 10.28 -30.92 -16.25
N SER A 23 10.93 -32.04 -16.51
CA SER A 23 10.90 -33.22 -15.65
C SER A 23 12.27 -33.86 -15.63
N ARG A 24 12.70 -34.32 -14.45
CA ARG A 24 13.96 -35.03 -14.25
C ARG A 24 13.80 -36.19 -13.29
N LEU A 25 14.58 -37.23 -13.51
CA LEU A 25 14.68 -38.38 -12.61
C LEU A 25 15.94 -38.24 -11.76
N GLU A 26 15.79 -38.42 -10.46
CA GLU A 26 16.86 -38.41 -9.48
C GLU A 26 17.08 -39.79 -8.90
N ASN A 27 18.35 -40.11 -8.63
CA ASN A 27 18.75 -41.32 -7.93
C ASN A 27 19.85 -41.00 -6.92
N VAL A 28 19.50 -41.01 -5.63
CA VAL A 28 20.39 -40.67 -4.53
C VAL A 28 20.94 -41.93 -3.89
N ALA A 29 22.26 -42.05 -3.81
CA ALA A 29 22.92 -43.12 -3.06
C ALA A 29 22.83 -42.83 -1.55
N ILE A 30 22.49 -43.85 -0.77
CA ILE A 30 22.54 -43.78 0.70
C ILE A 30 23.94 -44.25 1.13
N PRO A 31 24.75 -43.40 1.79
CA PRO A 31 26.02 -43.83 2.35
C PRO A 31 25.83 -44.93 3.41
N SER A 32 26.79 -45.85 3.51
CA SER A 32 26.73 -46.90 4.53
C SER A 32 26.74 -46.29 5.94
N GLY A 33 25.80 -46.72 6.79
CA GLY A 33 25.64 -46.21 8.17
C GLY A 33 24.71 -45.00 8.31
N GLU A 34 24.17 -44.49 7.19
CA GLU A 34 23.24 -43.35 7.17
C GLU A 34 21.79 -43.76 6.85
N GLU A 35 21.48 -45.05 6.80
CA GLU A 35 20.20 -45.58 6.31
C GLU A 35 18.98 -45.11 7.12
N ASN A 36 19.18 -44.78 8.40
CA ASN A 36 18.13 -44.36 9.33
C ASN A 36 18.12 -42.86 9.60
N LYS A 37 18.90 -42.07 8.87
CA LYS A 37 18.96 -40.62 9.04
C LYS A 37 18.11 -39.89 8.00
N THR A 38 17.62 -38.73 8.36
CA THR A 38 16.90 -37.85 7.43
C THR A 38 17.90 -36.94 6.74
N ALA A 39 17.87 -36.92 5.41
CA ALA A 39 18.64 -35.99 4.59
C ALA A 39 17.73 -34.90 4.03
N ALA A 40 18.26 -33.67 3.99
CA ALA A 40 17.66 -32.54 3.29
C ALA A 40 18.57 -32.19 2.12
N LEU A 41 18.07 -32.34 0.90
CA LEU A 41 18.78 -32.04 -0.34
C LEU A 41 18.00 -30.98 -1.12
N SER A 42 18.73 -30.05 -1.73
CA SER A 42 18.16 -29.00 -2.57
C SER A 42 18.31 -29.36 -4.04
N TYR A 43 17.25 -29.15 -4.80
CA TYR A 43 17.18 -29.46 -6.23
C TYR A 43 16.71 -28.22 -6.99
N ASP A 44 17.68 -27.39 -7.37
CA ASP A 44 17.36 -26.14 -8.05
C ASP A 44 17.09 -26.38 -9.53
N TYR A 45 16.12 -25.63 -10.06
CA TYR A 45 15.82 -25.56 -11.48
C TYR A 45 15.47 -24.12 -11.86
N ILE A 46 16.17 -23.59 -12.85
CA ILE A 46 15.91 -22.25 -13.39
C ILE A 46 14.99 -22.43 -14.59
N ILE A 47 13.78 -21.87 -14.49
CA ILE A 47 12.85 -21.80 -15.61
C ILE A 47 13.37 -20.71 -16.54
N MET A 48 13.91 -21.10 -17.69
CA MET A 48 14.27 -20.15 -18.74
C MET A 48 12.99 -19.48 -19.27
N PRO A 49 13.04 -18.20 -19.67
CA PRO A 49 11.88 -17.50 -20.21
C PRO A 49 11.32 -18.29 -21.38
N LEU A 50 10.10 -18.80 -21.23
CA LEU A 50 9.39 -19.42 -22.33
C LEU A 50 9.01 -18.28 -23.28
N GLU A 51 9.31 -18.41 -24.57
CA GLU A 51 9.16 -17.33 -25.57
C GLU A 51 7.73 -16.76 -25.69
N ASN A 52 6.76 -17.38 -25.03
CA ASN A 52 5.35 -17.02 -25.13
C ASN A 52 4.83 -16.35 -23.85
N THR A 53 4.17 -15.21 -24.05
CA THR A 53 3.43 -14.40 -23.07
C THR A 53 2.30 -15.18 -22.37
N SER A 54 1.99 -16.38 -22.85
CA SER A 54 0.99 -17.28 -22.28
C SER A 54 1.38 -17.83 -20.90
N SER A 55 2.62 -17.66 -20.45
CA SER A 55 3.18 -18.28 -19.24
C SER A 55 2.67 -17.68 -17.90
N THR A 56 1.60 -16.89 -17.92
CA THR A 56 0.98 -16.38 -16.68
C THR A 56 0.15 -17.46 -16.00
N GLY A 57 0.49 -17.78 -14.76
CA GLY A 57 -0.27 -18.75 -13.98
C GLY A 57 0.43 -19.15 -12.69
N THR A 58 -0.04 -20.25 -12.09
CA THR A 58 0.58 -20.80 -10.88
C THR A 58 1.52 -21.93 -11.24
N TYR A 59 2.79 -21.75 -10.89
CA TYR A 59 3.87 -22.71 -11.11
C TYR A 59 3.96 -23.66 -9.93
N TYR A 60 4.11 -24.95 -10.22
CA TYR A 60 4.18 -26.00 -9.22
C TYR A 60 5.44 -26.84 -9.42
N CYS A 61 5.98 -27.28 -8.29
CA CYS A 61 6.94 -28.37 -8.22
C CYS A 61 6.22 -29.59 -7.64
N GLU A 62 6.28 -30.71 -8.35
CA GLU A 62 5.70 -31.98 -7.96
C GLU A 62 6.81 -33.03 -7.90
N VAL A 63 6.86 -33.78 -6.81
CA VAL A 63 7.83 -34.85 -6.61
C VAL A 63 7.09 -36.17 -6.45
N LYS A 64 7.50 -37.18 -7.21
CA LYS A 64 6.89 -38.50 -7.28
C LYS A 64 7.92 -39.58 -6.98
N TRP A 65 7.59 -40.49 -6.07
CA TRP A 65 8.42 -41.66 -5.77
C TRP A 65 7.55 -42.86 -5.38
N ASN A 66 7.63 -43.93 -6.18
CA ASN A 66 6.70 -45.05 -6.08
C ASN A 66 5.25 -44.54 -6.11
N ASP A 67 4.44 -44.89 -5.11
CA ASP A 67 3.02 -44.52 -5.01
C ASP A 67 2.78 -43.19 -4.28
N ILE A 68 3.85 -42.49 -3.88
CA ILE A 68 3.74 -41.23 -3.14
C ILE A 68 3.99 -40.06 -4.08
N GLN A 69 3.07 -39.11 -4.05
CA GLN A 69 3.17 -37.83 -4.75
C GLN A 69 3.05 -36.70 -3.74
N LYS A 70 3.93 -35.71 -3.87
CA LYS A 70 3.86 -34.46 -3.12
C LYS A 70 3.94 -33.28 -4.08
N VAL A 71 3.04 -32.33 -3.89
CA VAL A 71 2.98 -31.09 -4.68
C VAL A 71 3.29 -29.94 -3.75
N GLY A 72 4.20 -29.05 -4.17
CA GLY A 72 4.50 -27.81 -3.46
C GLY A 72 3.31 -26.86 -3.46
N LYS A 73 3.34 -25.84 -2.60
CA LYS A 73 2.26 -24.82 -2.51
C LYS A 73 2.02 -24.05 -3.81
N GLY A 74 3.04 -24.02 -4.68
CA GLY A 74 3.05 -23.28 -5.93
C GLY A 74 3.37 -21.80 -5.73
N VAL A 75 3.69 -21.14 -6.84
CA VAL A 75 4.01 -19.71 -6.91
C VAL A 75 3.27 -19.11 -8.09
N PHE A 76 2.49 -18.06 -7.85
CA PHE A 76 1.84 -17.33 -8.92
C PHE A 76 2.84 -16.40 -9.60
N VAL A 77 2.94 -16.50 -10.93
CA VAL A 77 3.80 -15.65 -11.76
C VAL A 77 2.91 -14.93 -12.75
N LEU A 78 2.99 -13.59 -12.73
CA LEU A 78 2.33 -12.72 -13.68
C LEU A 78 3.34 -12.24 -14.72
N VAL A 79 3.21 -12.74 -15.94
CA VAL A 79 4.05 -12.31 -17.07
C VAL A 79 3.38 -11.12 -17.75
N ARG A 80 4.14 -10.04 -17.91
CA ARG A 80 3.69 -8.80 -18.58
C ARG A 80 4.74 -8.41 -19.62
N ASP A 81 4.28 -8.06 -20.81
CA ASP A 81 5.17 -7.63 -21.91
C ASP A 81 5.96 -6.36 -21.55
N THR A 82 5.35 -5.48 -20.75
CA THR A 82 5.94 -4.20 -20.32
C THR A 82 6.72 -4.30 -19.00
N GLY A 83 6.80 -5.48 -18.38
CA GLY A 83 7.43 -5.68 -17.09
C GLY A 83 6.60 -5.18 -15.89
N TYR A 84 7.23 -5.13 -14.71
CA TYR A 84 6.61 -4.61 -13.49
C TYR A 84 6.75 -3.08 -13.43
N ILE A 85 5.62 -2.37 -13.52
CA ILE A 85 5.56 -0.94 -13.23
C ILE A 85 5.19 -0.78 -11.76
N ASN A 86 6.11 -0.25 -10.97
CA ASN A 86 5.84 0.09 -9.57
C ASN A 86 4.84 1.25 -9.53
N THR A 87 3.67 1.02 -8.95
CA THR A 87 2.58 2.01 -8.89
C THR A 87 2.75 3.03 -7.76
N SER A 88 3.89 3.02 -7.04
CA SER A 88 4.16 3.98 -5.96
C SER A 88 4.11 5.44 -6.40
N TYR A 89 4.42 5.71 -7.68
CA TYR A 89 4.37 7.05 -8.27
C TYR A 89 2.99 7.71 -8.17
N GLU A 90 1.89 6.95 -8.25
CA GLU A 90 0.54 7.54 -8.16
C GLU A 90 0.30 8.17 -6.78
N TRP A 91 0.77 7.51 -5.73
CA TRP A 91 0.60 7.98 -4.36
C TRP A 91 1.46 9.23 -4.09
N GLU A 92 2.71 9.22 -4.57
CA GLU A 92 3.62 10.36 -4.49
C GLU A 92 3.07 11.60 -5.21
N ILE A 93 2.50 11.41 -6.41
CA ILE A 93 1.88 12.50 -7.18
C ILE A 93 0.68 13.09 -6.42
N LEU A 94 -0.21 12.24 -5.89
CA LEU A 94 -1.38 12.70 -5.14
C LEU A 94 -1.00 13.49 -3.88
N VAL A 95 0.01 13.02 -3.13
CA VAL A 95 0.52 13.71 -1.95
C VAL A 95 1.12 15.06 -2.35
N THR A 96 1.99 15.08 -3.36
CA THR A 96 2.67 16.30 -3.82
C THR A 96 1.66 17.35 -4.30
N LEU A 97 0.66 16.93 -5.09
CA LEU A 97 -0.40 17.81 -5.56
C LEU A 97 -1.22 18.38 -4.41
N THR A 98 -1.57 17.55 -3.42
CA THR A 98 -2.35 17.97 -2.25
C THR A 98 -1.60 19.00 -1.41
N VAL A 99 -0.30 18.77 -1.16
CA VAL A 99 0.56 19.71 -0.42
C VAL A 99 0.67 21.03 -1.17
N LEU A 100 0.90 20.99 -2.50
CA LEU A 100 0.98 22.19 -3.32
C LEU A 100 -0.32 23.01 -3.26
N LEU A 101 -1.47 22.35 -3.42
CA LEU A 101 -2.79 22.99 -3.35
C LEU A 101 -3.09 23.58 -1.97
N ALA A 102 -2.68 22.90 -0.89
CA ALA A 102 -2.84 23.39 0.48
C ALA A 102 -2.01 24.66 0.71
N VAL A 103 -0.74 24.66 0.29
CA VAL A 103 0.15 25.83 0.40
C VAL A 103 -0.41 27.02 -0.37
N LEU A 104 -0.88 26.81 -1.61
CA LEU A 104 -1.48 27.84 -2.44
C LEU A 104 -2.76 28.41 -1.84
N SER A 105 -3.60 27.56 -1.25
CA SER A 105 -4.84 27.98 -0.60
C SER A 105 -4.57 28.82 0.66
N ILE A 106 -3.60 28.42 1.48
CA ILE A 106 -3.18 29.19 2.67
C ILE A 106 -2.60 30.54 2.25
N THR A 107 -1.69 30.58 1.27
CA THR A 107 -1.09 31.84 0.80
C THR A 107 -2.11 32.77 0.17
N ALA A 108 -3.02 32.27 -0.68
CA ALA A 108 -4.10 33.07 -1.24
C ALA A 108 -5.00 33.67 -0.15
N THR A 109 -5.39 32.86 0.84
CA THR A 109 -6.23 33.32 1.96
C THR A 109 -5.52 34.39 2.81
N ALA A 110 -4.23 34.18 3.11
CA ALA A 110 -3.43 35.14 3.87
C ALA A 110 -3.29 36.48 3.12
N LEU A 111 -3.03 36.44 1.81
CA LEU A 111 -2.92 37.64 0.97
C LEU A 111 -4.25 38.41 0.88
N LEU A 112 -5.38 37.71 0.77
CA LEU A 112 -6.71 38.32 0.75
C LEU A 112 -7.02 39.03 2.09
N LEU A 113 -6.72 38.39 3.22
CA LEU A 113 -6.90 38.99 4.55
C LEU A 113 -5.98 40.19 4.76
N TRP A 114 -4.73 40.09 4.30
CA TRP A 114 -3.77 41.20 4.35
C TRP A 114 -4.27 42.39 3.54
N LYS A 115 -4.64 42.17 2.27
CA LYS A 115 -5.21 43.21 1.40
C LYS A 115 -6.46 43.83 2.01
N ARG A 116 -7.36 43.03 2.59
CA ARG A 116 -8.56 43.53 3.28
C ARG A 116 -8.23 44.44 4.48
N LYS A 117 -7.21 44.10 5.27
CA LYS A 117 -6.76 44.94 6.39
C LYS A 117 -6.13 46.26 5.92
N VAL A 118 -5.34 46.22 4.86
CA VAL A 118 -4.59 47.40 4.35
C VAL A 118 -5.47 48.35 3.54
N LEU A 119 -6.33 47.84 2.65
CA LEU A 119 -7.18 48.67 1.77
C LEU A 119 -8.50 49.10 2.40
N CYS A 120 -9.05 48.36 3.37
CA CYS A 120 -10.33 48.67 4.01
C CYS A 120 -10.25 48.58 5.56
N PRO A 121 -9.55 49.52 6.25
CA PRO A 121 -9.47 49.51 7.72
C PRO A 121 -10.83 49.69 8.42
N ARG A 122 -11.79 50.29 7.70
CA ARG A 122 -13.04 50.86 8.26
C ARG A 122 -14.05 49.83 8.78
N ARG A 123 -13.93 48.53 8.44
CA ARG A 123 -14.90 47.50 8.89
C ARG A 123 -14.56 46.87 10.24
N ASN A 124 -13.30 46.94 10.70
CA ASN A 124 -12.89 46.40 12.00
C ASN A 124 -13.20 47.37 13.16
N GLN A 125 -13.37 48.68 12.91
CA GLN A 125 -13.78 49.63 13.96
C GLN A 125 -15.25 49.47 14.37
N ALA A 126 -16.14 49.10 13.43
CA ALA A 126 -17.58 48.96 13.71
C ALA A 126 -17.89 47.80 14.67
N ASN A 127 -17.16 46.69 14.62
CA ASN A 127 -17.36 45.56 15.52
C ASN A 127 -16.77 45.81 16.92
N ILE A 128 -15.65 46.54 17.02
CA ILE A 128 -15.06 46.94 18.32
C ILE A 128 -15.97 47.94 19.04
N LEU A 129 -16.60 48.87 18.31
CA LEU A 129 -17.56 49.81 18.89
C LEU A 129 -18.82 49.10 19.40
N ARG A 130 -19.36 48.13 18.64
CA ARG A 130 -20.54 47.35 19.05
C ARG A 130 -20.29 46.51 20.31
N GLN A 131 -19.12 45.88 20.42
CA GLN A 131 -18.77 45.09 21.61
C GLN A 131 -18.60 45.98 22.86
N LYS A 132 -18.17 47.24 22.69
CA LYS A 132 -18.04 48.22 23.78
C LYS A 132 -19.38 48.77 24.26
N VAL A 133 -20.40 48.83 23.39
CA VAL A 133 -21.75 49.29 23.74
C VAL A 133 -22.53 48.22 24.53
N GLU A 134 -22.36 46.94 24.20
CA GLU A 134 -23.06 45.85 24.90
C GLU A 134 -22.54 45.61 26.34
N THR A 135 -21.36 46.13 26.69
CA THR A 135 -20.74 45.91 28.02
C THR A 135 -21.03 47.05 29.01
N GLN A 136 -21.77 48.10 28.64
CA GLN A 136 -22.22 49.11 29.60
C GLN A 136 -23.60 48.75 30.18
N LEU A 137 -23.62 48.30 31.44
CA LEU A 137 -24.83 48.26 32.26
C LEU A 137 -25.41 49.69 32.39
N PRO A 138 -26.74 49.88 32.33
CA PRO A 138 -27.33 51.20 32.58
C PRO A 138 -27.05 51.64 34.03
N SER A 139 -26.36 52.77 34.18
CA SER A 139 -26.06 53.39 35.47
C SER A 139 -27.35 53.87 36.13
N ALA A 140 -27.68 53.30 37.29
CA ALA A 140 -28.83 53.70 38.10
C ALA A 140 -28.70 55.15 38.56
N SER A 141 -29.78 55.93 38.44
CA SER A 141 -29.85 57.32 38.90
C SER A 141 -29.82 57.39 40.43
N PRO A 142 -29.14 58.39 41.04
CA PRO A 142 -29.09 58.50 42.50
C PRO A 142 -30.47 58.89 43.08
N PRO A 143 -30.81 58.40 44.30
CA PRO A 143 -32.10 58.68 44.91
C PRO A 143 -32.23 60.15 45.34
N PRO A 144 -33.45 60.72 45.34
CA PRO A 144 -33.67 62.11 45.70
C PRO A 144 -33.45 62.37 47.20
N PRO A 145 -33.00 63.58 47.59
CA PRO A 145 -32.66 63.92 48.97
C PRO A 145 -33.91 64.03 49.87
N PRO A 146 -33.77 63.78 51.18
CA PRO A 146 -34.90 63.75 52.12
C PRO A 146 -35.43 65.16 52.42
N VAL A 147 -36.76 65.25 52.49
CA VAL A 147 -37.51 66.44 52.92
C VAL A 147 -37.55 66.46 54.44
N TYR A 148 -37.25 67.61 55.05
CA TYR A 148 -37.48 67.87 56.48
C TYR A 148 -38.55 68.95 56.61
N ASP A 149 -39.47 68.77 57.57
CA ASP A 149 -40.46 69.76 58.00
C ASP A 149 -39.81 70.92 58.78
#